data_AF-G5IJH9-F1
#
_entry.id   AF-G5IJH9-F1
#
_cell.length_a   1.000
_cell.length_b   1.000
_cell.length_c   1.000
_cell.angle_alpha   90.00
_cell.angle_beta   90.00
_cell.angle_gamma   90.00
#
_symmetry.space_group_name_H-M   'P 1'
#
loop_
_entity.id
_entity.type
_entity.pdbx_description
1 polymer ?
#
loop_
_entity_poly.entity_id
_entity_poly.type
_entity_poly.pdbx_seq_one_letter_code
_entity_poly.pdbx_strand_id
1 'polypeptide(L)'
;MDRNAFIQYSEVKEEIKDIRKRIVKLEKFLSAPHQVADTVKGSRKDGTYGNIRITGYPVPEFYSKKKMLELLKDRLKTKERELLGLMCQVEEDIESIDKSDLRTMFRLYYLDGLPWIKVAQKMNDLFPRKRVPYSEDSCRMRNNRFFAKI
;
A
#
# COMPACT_ATOMS: atom_id res chain seq x y z
N MET A 1 -15.45 -10.03 -18.48
CA MET A 1 -14.54 -10.01 -17.32
C MET A 1 -13.14 -9.84 -17.84
N ASP A 2 -12.40 -8.84 -17.34
CA ASP A 2 -11.05 -8.55 -17.83
C ASP A 2 -10.02 -8.90 -16.76
N ARG A 3 -9.05 -9.76 -17.09
CA ARG A 3 -7.93 -10.08 -16.21
C ARG A 3 -7.16 -8.82 -15.78
N ASN A 4 -7.10 -7.81 -16.65
CA ASN A 4 -6.39 -6.58 -16.36
C ASN A 4 -7.00 -5.81 -15.19
N ALA A 5 -8.34 -5.82 -15.03
CA ALA A 5 -9.00 -5.14 -13.91
C ALA A 5 -8.55 -5.70 -12.55
N PHE A 6 -8.44 -7.03 -12.44
CA PHE A 6 -7.95 -7.71 -11.24
C PHE A 6 -6.47 -7.41 -10.96
N ILE A 7 -5.65 -7.35 -12.00
CA ILE A 7 -4.22 -7.01 -11.89
C ILE A 7 -4.09 -5.56 -11.43
N GLN A 8 -4.77 -4.62 -12.10
CA GLN A 8 -4.75 -3.20 -11.78
C GLN A 8 -5.23 -2.95 -10.34
N TYR A 9 -6.31 -3.61 -9.90
CA TYR A 9 -6.77 -3.54 -8.51
C TYR A 9 -5.67 -3.94 -7.52
N SER A 10 -4.96 -5.04 -7.80
CA SER A 10 -3.85 -5.50 -6.96
C SER A 10 -2.69 -4.50 -6.94
N GLU A 11 -2.30 -3.97 -8.10
CA GLU A 11 -1.21 -3.01 -8.24
C GLU A 11 -1.52 -1.70 -7.49
N VAL A 12 -2.73 -1.14 -7.66
CA VAL A 12 -3.16 0.07 -6.95
C VAL A 12 -3.19 -0.13 -5.44
N LYS A 13 -3.58 -1.32 -4.97
CA LYS A 13 -3.55 -1.67 -3.54
C LYS A 13 -2.14 -1.67 -2.98
N GLU A 14 -1.16 -2.18 -3.74
CA GLU A 14 0.26 -2.13 -3.37
C GLU A 14 0.82 -0.71 -3.42
N GLU A 15 0.46 0.08 -4.43
CA GLU A 15 0.86 1.48 -4.57
C GLU A 15 0.39 2.32 -3.37
N ILE A 16 -0.88 2.17 -2.97
CA ILE A 16 -1.44 2.84 -1.78
C ILE A 16 -0.66 2.45 -0.52
N LYS A 17 -0.33 1.17 -0.37
CA LYS A 17 0.46 0.68 0.77
C LYS A 17 1.84 1.33 0.81
N ASP A 18 2.50 1.49 -0.33
CA ASP A 18 3.79 2.19 -0.42
C ASP A 18 3.67 3.68 -0.12
N ILE A 19 2.67 4.37 -0.68
CA ILE A 19 2.41 5.79 -0.40
C ILE A 19 2.19 6.02 1.10
N ARG A 20 1.36 5.19 1.75
CA ARG A 20 1.14 5.25 3.20
C ARG A 20 2.44 5.09 4.00
N LYS A 21 3.31 4.15 3.61
CA LYS A 21 4.64 3.99 4.24
C LYS A 21 5.51 5.24 4.09
N ARG A 22 5.52 5.86 2.91
CA ARG A 22 6.29 7.09 2.66
C ARG A 22 5.77 8.26 3.48
N ILE A 23 4.44 8.41 3.59
CA ILE A 23 3.79 9.42 4.45
C ILE A 23 4.24 9.24 5.90
N VAL A 24 4.12 8.04 6.46
CA VAL A 24 4.54 7.75 7.85
C VAL A 24 6.01 8.09 8.08
N LYS A 25 6.89 7.77 7.13
CA LYS A 25 8.32 8.10 7.21
C LYS A 25 8.56 9.62 7.23
N LEU A 26 7.85 10.38 6.41
CA LEU A 26 7.96 11.85 6.38
C LEU A 26 7.35 12.49 7.63
N GLU A 27 6.21 12.02 8.11
CA GLU A 27 5.58 12.50 9.34
C GLU A 27 6.51 12.29 10.54
N LYS A 28 7.17 11.12 10.62
CA LYS A 28 8.19 10.85 11.64
C LYS A 28 9.40 11.79 11.54
N PHE A 29 9.82 12.16 10.33
CA PHE A 29 10.89 13.14 10.15
C PHE A 29 10.46 14.54 10.61
N LEU A 30 9.24 14.94 10.29
CA LEU A 30 8.73 16.28 10.61
C LEU A 30 8.33 16.44 12.09
N SER A 31 8.02 15.36 12.81
CA SER A 31 7.69 15.41 14.23
C SER A 31 8.91 15.64 15.13
N ALA A 32 10.08 15.21 14.70
CA ALA A 32 11.36 15.43 15.40
C ALA A 32 12.43 15.92 14.41
N PRO A 33 12.35 17.19 13.97
CA PRO A 33 13.32 17.72 13.02
C PRO A 33 14.73 17.65 13.60
N HIS A 34 15.73 17.28 12.77
CA HIS A 34 17.11 17.19 13.21
C HIS A 34 17.66 18.59 13.52
N GLN A 35 18.09 18.82 14.76
CA GLN A 35 18.74 20.06 15.16
C GLN A 35 20.18 20.05 14.65
N VAL A 36 20.52 21.03 13.82
CA VAL A 36 21.88 21.25 13.34
C VAL A 36 22.54 22.29 14.23
N ALA A 37 23.83 22.10 14.49
CA ALA A 37 24.64 23.09 15.19
C ALA A 37 25.82 23.49 14.31
N ASP A 38 26.08 24.78 14.24
CA ASP A 38 27.26 25.35 13.60
C ASP A 38 28.02 26.23 14.60
N THR A 39 29.32 26.42 14.38
CA THR A 39 30.18 27.25 15.23
C THR A 39 30.78 28.37 14.40
N VAL A 40 30.38 29.59 14.71
CA VAL A 40 30.92 30.81 14.09
C VAL A 40 31.78 31.58 15.09
N LYS A 41 32.67 32.44 14.62
CA LYS A 41 33.39 33.39 15.49
C LYS A 41 32.63 34.71 15.56
N GLY A 42 32.49 35.26 16.77
CA GLY A 42 31.86 36.55 16.98
C GLY A 42 31.95 37.03 18.42
N SER A 43 31.43 38.22 18.66
CA SER A 43 31.35 38.80 20.01
C SER A 43 30.05 38.38 20.69
N ARG A 44 30.16 37.87 21.92
CA ARG A 44 29.02 37.52 22.76
C ARG A 44 28.38 38.79 23.33
N LYS A 45 27.20 38.64 23.97
CA LYS A 45 26.49 39.77 24.61
C LYS A 45 27.31 40.49 25.69
N ASP A 46 28.27 39.81 26.28
CA ASP A 46 29.21 40.34 27.28
C ASP A 46 30.45 41.03 26.65
N GLY A 47 30.55 41.09 25.33
CA GLY A 47 31.67 41.68 24.60
C GLY A 47 32.83 40.72 24.33
N THR A 48 32.80 39.49 24.85
CA THR A 48 33.88 38.50 24.65
C THR A 48 33.87 37.98 23.22
N TYR A 49 34.97 38.15 22.47
CA TYR A 49 35.15 37.57 21.15
C TYR A 49 35.56 36.10 21.25
N GLY A 50 34.85 35.21 20.56
CA GLY A 50 35.19 33.80 20.55
C GLY A 50 34.23 32.95 19.72
N ASN A 51 34.32 31.65 19.92
CA ASN A 51 33.43 30.70 19.26
C ASN A 51 32.02 30.80 19.86
N ILE A 52 31.01 30.89 19.00
CA ILE A 52 29.59 30.93 19.33
C ILE A 52 28.94 29.73 18.64
N ARG A 53 28.29 28.87 19.42
CA ARG A 53 27.51 27.75 18.89
C ARG A 53 26.10 28.23 18.57
N ILE A 54 25.72 28.15 17.30
CA ILE A 54 24.38 28.44 16.81
C ILE A 54 23.69 27.10 16.58
N THR A 55 22.50 26.92 17.14
CA THR A 55 21.68 25.71 16.91
C THR A 55 20.37 26.08 16.23
N GLY A 56 19.93 25.30 15.27
CA GLY A 56 18.67 25.53 14.56
C GLY A 56 18.20 24.31 13.78
N TYR A 57 17.15 24.48 13.00
CA TYR A 57 16.66 23.46 12.06
C TYR A 57 16.95 23.93 10.63
N PRO A 58 17.26 23.01 9.69
CA PRO A 58 17.47 23.37 8.30
C PRO A 58 16.12 23.77 7.68
N VAL A 59 15.79 25.06 7.78
CA VAL A 59 14.51 25.66 7.40
C VAL A 59 14.10 25.27 5.96
N PRO A 60 14.98 25.34 4.93
CA PRO A 60 14.60 24.97 3.57
C PRO A 60 14.22 23.49 3.41
N GLU A 61 14.93 22.59 4.09
CA GLU A 61 14.68 21.14 4.01
C GLU A 61 13.36 20.79 4.70
N PHE A 62 13.06 21.42 5.83
CA PHE A 62 11.81 21.23 6.56
C PHE A 62 10.60 21.60 5.70
N TYR A 63 10.58 22.81 5.11
CA TYR A 63 9.46 23.25 4.27
C TYR A 63 9.33 22.42 2.99
N SER A 64 10.45 22.02 2.38
CA SER A 64 10.46 21.13 1.22
C SER A 64 9.79 19.79 1.53
N LYS A 65 10.15 19.17 2.66
CA LYS A 65 9.56 17.90 3.09
C LYS A 65 8.09 18.02 3.50
N LYS A 66 7.70 19.15 4.10
CA LYS A 66 6.29 19.45 4.38
C LYS A 66 5.45 19.50 3.11
N LYS A 67 5.92 20.21 2.08
CA LYS A 67 5.25 20.26 0.76
C LYS A 67 5.16 18.87 0.13
N MET A 68 6.22 18.07 0.20
CA MET A 68 6.20 16.69 -0.31
C MET A 68 5.18 15.81 0.43
N LEU A 69 5.03 16.00 1.75
CA LEU A 69 4.03 15.30 2.54
C LEU A 69 2.60 15.65 2.08
N GLU A 70 2.32 16.94 1.85
CA GLU A 70 1.02 17.39 1.33
C GLU A 70 0.72 16.76 -0.04
N LEU A 71 1.68 16.79 -0.98
CA LEU A 71 1.54 16.16 -2.29
C LEU A 71 1.28 14.65 -2.21
N LEU A 72 1.94 13.95 -1.29
CA LEU A 72 1.71 12.51 -1.09
C LEU A 72 0.32 12.23 -0.50
N LYS A 73 -0.20 13.08 0.38
CA LYS A 73 -1.55 12.95 0.93
C LYS A 73 -2.61 13.14 -0.15
N ASP A 74 -2.44 14.12 -1.04
CA ASP A 74 -3.34 14.34 -2.18
C ASP A 74 -3.30 13.17 -3.17
N ARG A 75 -2.10 12.65 -3.45
CA ARG A 75 -1.93 11.45 -4.28
C ARG A 75 -2.59 10.24 -3.64
N LEU A 76 -2.42 10.03 -2.33
CA LEU A 76 -3.06 8.95 -1.58
C LEU A 76 -4.57 9.01 -1.75
N LYS A 77 -5.18 10.18 -1.52
CA LYS A 77 -6.63 10.39 -1.65
C LYS A 77 -7.15 10.07 -3.04
N THR A 78 -6.40 10.47 -4.07
CA THR A 78 -6.75 10.18 -5.47
C THR A 78 -6.70 8.68 -5.75
N LYS A 79 -5.64 8.02 -5.30
CA LYS A 79 -5.47 6.56 -5.46
C LYS A 79 -6.49 5.76 -4.68
N GLU A 80 -6.84 6.17 -3.47
CA GLU A 80 -7.91 5.52 -2.69
C GLU A 80 -9.27 5.61 -3.40
N ARG A 81 -9.56 6.72 -4.09
CA ARG A 81 -10.76 6.84 -4.93
C ARG A 81 -10.70 5.90 -6.14
N GLU A 82 -9.55 5.81 -6.82
CA GLU A 82 -9.33 4.88 -7.92
C GLU A 82 -9.55 3.42 -7.46
N LEU A 83 -8.99 3.06 -6.30
CA LEU A 83 -9.15 1.73 -5.71
C LEU A 83 -10.62 1.38 -5.44
N LEU A 84 -11.41 2.33 -4.93
CA LEU A 84 -12.84 2.11 -4.70
C LEU A 84 -13.59 1.77 -5.99
N GLY A 85 -13.32 2.51 -7.08
CA GLY A 85 -13.94 2.22 -8.37
C GLY A 85 -13.57 0.84 -8.90
N LEU A 86 -12.28 0.49 -8.83
CA LEU A 86 -11.78 -0.83 -9.23
C LEU A 86 -12.35 -1.95 -8.35
N MET A 87 -12.53 -1.69 -7.05
CA MET A 87 -13.12 -2.66 -6.12
C MET A 87 -14.55 -3.01 -6.53
N CYS A 88 -15.39 -2.01 -6.84
CA CYS A 88 -16.75 -2.26 -7.30
C CYS A 88 -16.76 -3.11 -8.59
N GLN A 89 -15.92 -2.78 -9.57
CA GLN A 89 -15.82 -3.54 -10.81
C GLN A 89 -15.40 -5.00 -10.56
N VAL A 90 -14.40 -5.22 -9.70
CA VAL A 90 -13.91 -6.56 -9.34
C VAL A 90 -14.98 -7.34 -8.58
N GLU A 91 -15.74 -6.70 -7.68
CA GLU A 91 -16.84 -7.34 -6.96
C GLU A 91 -17.96 -7.78 -7.91
N GLU A 92 -18.38 -6.92 -8.83
CA GLU A 92 -19.38 -7.23 -9.86
C GLU A 92 -18.92 -8.39 -10.76
N ASP A 93 -17.67 -8.34 -11.22
CA ASP A 93 -17.07 -9.41 -12.01
C ASP A 93 -17.05 -10.73 -11.23
N ILE A 94 -16.64 -10.72 -9.96
CA ILE A 94 -16.65 -11.93 -9.13
C ILE A 94 -18.07 -12.48 -8.99
N GLU A 95 -19.06 -11.62 -8.73
CA GLU A 95 -20.45 -12.04 -8.53
C GLU A 95 -21.05 -12.65 -9.81
N SER A 96 -20.61 -12.19 -10.99
CA SER A 96 -21.03 -12.73 -12.28
C SER A 96 -20.51 -14.15 -12.57
N ILE A 97 -19.63 -14.72 -11.73
CA ILE A 97 -19.11 -16.09 -11.90
C ILE A 97 -20.18 -17.11 -11.49
N ASP A 98 -20.64 -17.95 -12.41
CA ASP A 98 -21.68 -18.96 -12.15
C ASP A 98 -21.28 -19.99 -11.06
N LYS A 99 -20.01 -20.41 -11.08
CA LYS A 99 -19.51 -21.45 -10.17
C LYS A 99 -19.22 -20.85 -8.80
N SER A 100 -20.05 -21.21 -7.81
CA SER A 100 -19.92 -20.71 -6.43
C SER A 100 -18.55 -20.97 -5.80
N ASP A 101 -17.97 -22.15 -6.02
CA ASP A 101 -16.63 -22.48 -5.50
C ASP A 101 -15.53 -21.57 -6.09
N LEU A 102 -15.65 -21.24 -7.38
CA LEU A 102 -14.72 -20.35 -8.05
C LEU A 102 -14.90 -18.89 -7.59
N ARG A 103 -16.15 -18.45 -7.43
CA ARG A 103 -16.50 -17.13 -6.86
C ARG A 103 -15.87 -16.95 -5.48
N THR A 104 -16.05 -17.92 -4.58
CA THR A 104 -15.44 -17.90 -3.24
C THR A 104 -13.92 -17.85 -3.33
N MET A 105 -13.31 -18.67 -4.20
CA MET A 105 -11.86 -18.68 -4.38
C MET A 105 -11.31 -17.32 -4.84
N PHE A 106 -12.00 -16.64 -5.76
CA PHE A 106 -11.59 -15.34 -6.28
C PHE A 106 -11.74 -14.24 -5.23
N ARG A 107 -12.83 -14.24 -4.47
CA ARG A 107 -13.02 -13.32 -3.34
C ARG A 107 -11.89 -13.45 -2.31
N LEU A 108 -11.55 -14.69 -1.91
CA LEU A 108 -10.47 -14.95 -0.95
C LEU A 108 -9.10 -14.47 -1.45
N TYR A 109 -8.84 -14.59 -2.75
CA TYR A 109 -7.56 -14.20 -3.32
C TYR A 109 -7.47 -12.69 -3.57
N TYR A 110 -8.39 -12.14 -4.37
CA TYR A 110 -8.31 -10.76 -4.84
C TYR A 110 -8.81 -9.76 -3.80
N LEU A 111 -10.00 -9.96 -3.22
CA LEU A 111 -10.58 -9.01 -2.26
C LEU A 111 -9.91 -9.13 -0.89
N ASP A 112 -9.86 -10.34 -0.34
CA ASP A 112 -9.25 -10.58 0.99
C ASP A 112 -7.71 -10.56 0.96
N GLY A 113 -7.09 -10.64 -0.23
CA GLY A 113 -5.63 -10.56 -0.39
C GLY A 113 -4.87 -11.76 0.19
N LEU A 114 -5.49 -12.94 0.26
CA LEU A 114 -4.86 -14.13 0.82
C LEU A 114 -3.93 -14.80 -0.21
N PRO A 115 -2.76 -15.31 0.20
CA PRO A 115 -1.93 -16.13 -0.68
C PRO A 115 -2.64 -17.45 -1.00
N TRP A 116 -2.34 -18.03 -2.17
CA TRP A 116 -2.99 -19.24 -2.68
C TRP A 116 -2.99 -20.41 -1.68
N ILE A 117 -1.95 -20.54 -0.84
CA ILE A 117 -1.89 -21.57 0.20
C ILE A 117 -3.00 -21.41 1.26
N LYS A 118 -3.28 -20.16 1.69
CA LYS A 118 -4.36 -19.85 2.64
C LYS A 118 -5.72 -19.94 2.00
N VAL A 119 -5.82 -19.56 0.71
CA VAL A 119 -7.03 -19.76 -0.08
C VAL A 119 -7.38 -21.24 -0.14
N ALA A 120 -6.42 -22.11 -0.45
CA ALA A 120 -6.62 -23.55 -0.52
C ALA A 120 -7.08 -24.14 0.84
N GLN A 121 -6.46 -23.72 1.94
CA GLN A 121 -6.88 -24.12 3.30
C GLN A 121 -8.34 -23.72 3.56
N LYS A 122 -8.69 -22.44 3.40
CA LYS A 122 -10.08 -21.98 3.60
C LYS A 122 -11.08 -22.66 2.66
N MET A 123 -10.69 -22.92 1.42
CA MET A 123 -11.53 -23.65 0.47
C MET A 123 -11.78 -25.09 0.92
N ASN A 124 -10.79 -25.77 1.52
CA ASN A 124 -10.98 -27.10 2.08
C ASN A 124 -11.92 -27.08 3.30
N ASP A 125 -11.80 -26.06 4.15
CA ASP A 125 -12.68 -25.89 5.32
C ASP A 125 -14.14 -25.65 4.89
N LEU A 126 -14.35 -24.84 3.84
CA LEU A 126 -15.68 -24.52 3.31
C LEU A 126 -16.30 -25.64 2.47
N PHE A 127 -15.47 -26.47 1.81
CA PHE A 127 -15.92 -27.55 0.93
C PHE A 127 -15.38 -28.92 1.39
N PRO A 128 -15.72 -29.40 2.60
CA PRO A 128 -15.10 -30.58 3.20
C PRO A 128 -15.46 -31.89 2.48
N ARG A 129 -16.56 -31.91 1.71
CA ARG A 129 -17.05 -33.10 0.99
C ARG A 129 -16.42 -33.29 -0.39
N LYS A 130 -15.49 -32.42 -0.79
CA LYS A 130 -14.86 -32.49 -2.10
C LYS A 130 -13.90 -33.67 -2.18
N ARG A 131 -14.04 -34.50 -3.21
CA ARG A 131 -13.23 -35.72 -3.41
C ARG A 131 -11.73 -35.46 -3.50
N VAL A 132 -11.34 -34.37 -4.17
CA VAL A 132 -9.94 -33.95 -4.29
C VAL A 132 -9.77 -32.62 -3.57
N PRO A 133 -8.98 -32.56 -2.49
CA PRO A 133 -8.71 -31.33 -1.77
C PRO A 133 -8.12 -30.24 -2.66
N TYR A 134 -8.38 -28.99 -2.32
CA TYR A 134 -7.71 -27.84 -2.90
C TYR A 134 -6.26 -27.80 -2.42
N SER A 135 -5.33 -27.75 -3.36
CA SER A 135 -3.94 -27.36 -3.14
C SER A 135 -3.67 -25.96 -3.69
N GLU A 136 -2.57 -25.35 -3.27
CA GLU A 136 -2.10 -24.04 -3.78
C GLU A 136 -2.06 -24.02 -5.32
N ASP A 137 -1.39 -25.00 -5.92
CA ASP A 137 -1.26 -25.14 -7.36
C ASP A 137 -2.62 -25.35 -8.05
N SER A 138 -3.52 -26.13 -7.44
CA SER A 138 -4.85 -26.36 -8.00
C SER A 138 -5.67 -25.07 -8.11
N CYS A 139 -5.59 -24.20 -7.09
CA CYS A 139 -6.26 -22.91 -7.06
C CYS A 139 -5.65 -21.96 -8.10
N ARG A 140 -4.31 -21.85 -8.13
CA ARG A 140 -3.58 -21.01 -9.10
C ARG A 140 -3.86 -21.43 -10.53
N MET A 141 -3.83 -22.74 -10.83
CA MET A 141 -4.13 -23.25 -12.17
C MET A 141 -5.59 -23.01 -12.56
N ARG A 142 -6.55 -23.16 -11.64
CA ARG A 142 -7.96 -22.83 -11.90
C ARG A 142 -8.13 -21.36 -12.25
N ASN A 143 -7.46 -20.47 -11.54
CA ASN A 143 -7.45 -19.04 -11.85
C ASN A 143 -6.95 -18.77 -13.27
N ASN A 144 -5.79 -19.32 -13.62
CA ASN A 144 -5.21 -19.14 -14.95
C ASN A 144 -6.12 -19.69 -16.06
N ARG A 145 -6.71 -20.87 -15.86
CA ARG A 145 -7.64 -21.50 -16.82
C ARG A 145 -8.94 -20.71 -16.98
N PHE A 146 -9.38 -20.02 -15.94
CA PHE A 146 -10.58 -19.21 -16.02
C PHE A 146 -10.36 -18.00 -16.92
N PHE A 147 -9.29 -17.22 -16.68
CA PHE A 147 -8.96 -16.08 -17.54
C PHE A 147 -8.50 -16.46 -18.96
N ALA A 148 -8.01 -17.68 -19.17
CA ALA A 148 -7.66 -18.16 -20.52
C ALA A 148 -8.88 -18.56 -21.37
N LYS A 149 -10.07 -18.69 -20.76
CA LYS A 149 -11.31 -19.09 -21.43
C LYS A 149 -12.24 -17.92 -21.73
N ILE A 150 -11.91 -16.74 -21.22
CA ILE A 150 -12.65 -15.49 -21.38
C ILE A 150 -11.92 -14.67 -22.43
#